data_AF-A0A7C6C561-F1
#
_entry.id   AF-A0A7C6C561-F1
#
_cell.length_a   1.000
_cell.length_b   1.000
_cell.length_c   1.000
_cell.angle_alpha   90.00
_cell.angle_beta   90.00
_cell.angle_gamma   90.00
#
_symmetry.space_group_name_H-M   'P 1'
#
loop_
_entity.id
_entity.type
_entity.pdbx_description
1 polymer ?
#
loop_
_entity_poly.entity_id
_entity_poly.type
_entity_poly.pdbx_seq_one_letter_code
_entity_poly.pdbx_strand_id
1 'polypeptide(L)'
;MKRILLLVDYSSEFSRRILKGLIQYSKEHGPWIFYRLPDYYKTLYGKEGIIQWAKDWKADAIVARWDHEGTNLLESLEIPIVLQNYKDRSPFFSNLTGDYIGTGTMAARFFIKRRFRNFAFYDMIFPLFLFLAGVSMPY
;
A
#
# COMPACT_ATOMS: atom_id res chain seq x y z
N MET A 1 3.83 21.03 15.66
CA MET A 1 4.67 19.94 15.12
C MET A 1 3.80 18.71 14.98
N LYS A 2 3.79 18.06 13.81
CA LYS A 2 2.89 16.92 13.54
C LYS A 2 3.65 15.61 13.69
N ARG A 3 3.09 14.65 14.43
CA ARG A 3 3.63 13.31 14.68
C ARG A 3 2.99 12.30 13.76
N ILE A 4 3.75 11.80 12.81
CA ILE A 4 3.27 10.87 11.79
C ILE A 4 3.81 9.49 12.10
N LEU A 5 2.91 8.55 12.37
CA LEU A 5 3.26 7.15 12.55
C LEU A 5 3.32 6.45 11.19
N LEU A 6 4.45 5.82 10.89
CA LEU A 6 4.70 5.10 9.65
C LEU A 6 4.67 3.60 9.92
N LEU A 7 3.72 2.91 9.29
CA LEU A 7 3.55 1.46 9.30
C LEU A 7 3.73 0.92 7.88
N VAL A 8 4.76 1.39 7.18
CA VAL A 8 5.07 1.02 5.79
C VAL A 8 6.46 0.40 5.78
N ASP A 9 6.62 -0.68 5.00
CA ASP A 9 7.94 -1.29 4.78
C ASP A 9 8.85 -0.38 3.92
N TYR A 10 10.11 -0.76 3.79
CA TYR A 10 11.09 -0.10 2.92
C TYR A 10 11.84 -1.10 2.03
N SER A 11 11.34 -2.33 1.94
CA SER A 11 11.98 -3.42 1.22
C SER A 11 11.97 -3.17 -0.29
N SER A 12 10.88 -2.61 -0.82
CA SER A 12 10.72 -2.30 -2.23
C SER A 12 11.18 -0.89 -2.60
N GLU A 13 11.57 -0.70 -3.86
CA GLU A 13 11.87 0.62 -4.43
C GLU A 13 10.63 1.53 -4.38
N PHE A 14 9.46 0.97 -4.66
CA PHE A 14 8.17 1.63 -4.56
C PHE A 14 7.91 2.21 -3.17
N SER A 15 8.04 1.41 -2.10
CA SER A 15 7.84 1.87 -0.73
C SER A 15 8.84 2.98 -0.37
N ARG A 16 10.10 2.85 -0.77
CA ARG A 16 11.12 3.89 -0.57
C ARG A 16 10.78 5.20 -1.27
N ARG A 17 10.21 5.15 -2.48
CA ARG A 17 9.77 6.36 -3.20
C ARG A 17 8.61 7.06 -2.51
N ILE A 18 7.66 6.32 -1.93
CA ILE A 18 6.57 6.88 -1.13
C ILE A 18 7.13 7.63 0.09
N LEU A 19 8.06 7.00 0.82
CA LEU A 19 8.71 7.63 1.98
C LEU A 19 9.46 8.90 1.59
N LYS A 20 10.18 8.89 0.46
CA LYS A 20 10.84 10.09 -0.08
C LYS A 20 9.82 11.20 -0.39
N GLY A 21 8.69 10.85 -1.01
CA GLY A 21 7.61 11.79 -1.29
C GLY A 21 7.01 12.41 -0.03
N LEU A 22 6.77 11.62 1.01
CA LEU A 22 6.29 12.11 2.31
C LEU A 22 7.28 13.08 2.97
N ILE A 23 8.57 12.75 2.94
CA ILE A 23 9.62 13.63 3.47
C ILE A 23 9.63 14.95 2.68
N GLN A 24 9.58 14.89 1.34
CA GLN A 24 9.53 16.08 0.51
C GLN A 24 8.30 16.94 0.83
N TYR A 25 7.12 16.33 0.90
CA TYR A 25 5.87 17.03 1.23
C TYR A 25 5.95 17.70 2.61
N SER A 26 6.53 17.02 3.61
CA SER A 26 6.66 17.60 4.95
C SER A 26 7.52 18.86 4.97
N LYS A 27 8.61 18.92 4.19
CA LYS A 27 9.47 20.11 4.11
C LYS A 27 8.73 21.36 3.64
N GLU A 28 7.70 21.19 2.81
CA GLU A 28 6.86 22.27 2.29
C GLU A 28 5.72 22.66 3.25
N HIS A 29 5.36 21.79 4.20
CA HIS A 29 4.18 21.93 5.07
C HIS A 29 4.51 21.98 6.58
N GLY A 30 5.77 22.21 6.93
CA GLY A 30 6.24 22.47 8.29
C GLY A 30 6.93 21.29 8.98
N PRO A 31 7.39 21.46 10.23
CA PRO A 31 8.17 20.43 10.92
C PRO A 31 7.29 19.24 11.33
N TRP A 32 7.54 18.10 10.67
CA TRP A 32 6.90 16.82 10.96
C TRP A 32 7.92 15.89 11.64
N ILE A 33 7.47 15.15 12.64
CA ILE A 33 8.21 14.04 13.23
C ILE A 33 7.64 12.75 12.66
N PHE A 34 8.52 11.92 12.12
CA PHE A 34 8.16 10.59 11.68
C PHE A 34 8.65 9.56 12.69
N TYR A 35 7.77 8.67 13.13
CA TYR A 35 8.16 7.47 13.87
C TYR A 35 7.73 6.25 13.09
N ARG A 36 8.65 5.31 12.89
CA ARG A 36 8.36 4.08 12.16
C ARG A 36 8.36 2.92 13.14
N LEU A 37 7.25 2.19 13.19
CA LEU A 37 7.25 0.92 13.90
C LEU A 37 7.91 -0.16 13.03
N PRO A 38 8.82 -0.97 13.58
CA PRO A 38 9.33 -2.14 12.88
C PRO A 38 8.22 -3.13 12.54
N ASP A 39 8.32 -3.81 11.41
CA ASP A 39 7.28 -4.74 10.94
C ASP A 39 7.00 -5.86 11.95
N TYR A 40 8.02 -6.33 12.67
CA TYR A 40 7.88 -7.36 13.71
C TYR A 40 7.05 -6.90 14.93
N TYR A 41 6.86 -5.59 15.13
CA TYR A 41 6.07 -5.07 16.24
C TYR A 41 4.61 -5.53 16.14
N LYS A 42 4.05 -5.56 14.92
CA LYS A 42 2.71 -6.10 14.66
C LYS A 42 2.61 -7.58 15.04
N THR A 43 3.67 -8.34 14.79
CA THR A 43 3.73 -9.78 15.14
C THR A 43 3.76 -10.01 16.65
N LEU A 44 4.48 -9.15 17.39
CA LEU A 44 4.62 -9.29 18.85
C LEU A 44 3.40 -8.81 19.62
N TYR A 45 2.80 -7.69 19.21
CA TYR A 45 1.78 -6.98 19.99
C TYR A 45 0.40 -6.92 19.31
N GLY A 46 0.25 -7.56 18.15
CA GLY A 46 -0.98 -7.54 17.38
C GLY A 46 -1.33 -6.16 16.81
N LYS A 47 -2.56 -6.03 16.32
CA LYS A 47 -3.06 -4.75 15.79
C LYS A 47 -3.40 -3.79 16.93
N GLU A 48 -3.91 -4.32 18.03
CA GLU A 48 -4.28 -3.61 19.25
C GLU A 48 -3.07 -2.92 19.87
N GLY A 49 -1.91 -3.57 19.91
CA GLY A 49 -0.67 -2.96 20.38
C GLY A 49 -0.20 -1.79 19.53
N ILE A 50 -0.49 -1.80 18.22
CA ILE A 50 -0.22 -0.66 17.33
C ILE A 50 -1.17 0.50 17.64
N ILE A 51 -2.45 0.22 17.86
CA ILE A 51 -3.43 1.24 18.26
C ILE A 51 -3.03 1.87 19.59
N GLN A 52 -2.65 1.06 20.57
CA GLN A 52 -2.20 1.55 21.87
C GLN A 52 -0.94 2.41 21.74
N TRP A 53 0.05 1.95 20.96
CA TRP A 53 1.25 2.74 20.70
C TRP A 53 0.93 4.09 20.04
N ALA A 54 0.02 4.11 19.06
CA ALA A 54 -0.39 5.34 18.40
C ALA A 54 -1.05 6.33 19.39
N LYS A 55 -1.86 5.83 20.34
CA LYS A 55 -2.47 6.64 21.41
C LYS A 55 -1.44 7.17 22.40
N ASP A 56 -0.55 6.30 22.88
CA ASP A 56 0.47 6.65 23.89
C ASP A 56 1.48 7.65 23.34
N TRP A 57 1.92 7.43 22.10
CA TRP A 57 2.80 8.34 21.38
C TRP A 57 2.07 9.61 20.90
N LYS A 58 0.73 9.60 20.96
CA LYS A 58 -0.20 10.64 20.53
C LYS A 58 0.02 11.03 19.06
N ALA A 59 0.02 10.04 18.17
CA ALA A 59 0.13 10.25 16.74
C ALA A 59 -0.93 11.25 16.24
N ASP A 60 -0.52 12.19 15.40
CA ASP A 60 -1.41 13.15 14.74
C ASP A 60 -1.99 12.58 13.43
N ALA A 61 -1.30 11.61 12.81
CA ALA A 61 -1.77 10.88 11.64
C ALA A 61 -1.00 9.56 11.46
N ILE A 62 -1.54 8.64 10.67
CA ILE A 62 -0.90 7.37 10.33
C ILE A 62 -0.82 7.20 8.82
N VAL A 63 0.34 6.76 8.33
CA VAL A 63 0.49 6.19 6.98
C VAL A 63 0.83 4.72 7.14
N ALA A 64 -0.04 3.83 6.66
CA ALA A 64 0.08 2.41 6.94
C ALA A 64 -0.11 1.54 5.71
N ARG A 65 0.71 0.48 5.60
CA ARG A 65 0.34 -0.73 4.90
C ARG A 65 -0.47 -1.58 5.87
N TRP A 66 -1.76 -1.75 5.60
CA TRP A 66 -2.67 -2.47 6.48
C TRP A 66 -3.47 -3.50 5.70
N ASP A 67 -3.72 -4.66 6.30
CA ASP A 67 -4.54 -5.70 5.68
C ASP A 67 -6.01 -5.30 5.81
N HIS A 68 -6.86 -5.80 4.91
CA HIS A 68 -8.28 -5.44 4.93
C HIS A 68 -8.97 -5.83 6.25
N GLU A 69 -8.54 -6.93 6.87
CA GLU A 69 -9.05 -7.34 8.18
C GLU A 69 -8.59 -6.37 9.27
N GLY A 70 -9.48 -6.03 10.22
CA GLY A 70 -9.11 -5.19 11.37
C GLY A 70 -8.86 -3.72 11.03
N THR A 71 -9.33 -3.22 9.88
CA THR A 71 -9.32 -1.78 9.58
C THR A 71 -10.24 -0.98 10.50
N ASN A 72 -11.32 -1.59 11.01
CA ASN A 72 -12.21 -0.98 12.01
C ASN A 72 -11.48 -0.53 13.28
N LEU A 73 -10.40 -1.22 13.69
CA LEU A 73 -9.61 -0.82 14.86
C LEU A 73 -8.96 0.56 14.68
N LEU A 74 -8.63 0.92 13.45
CA LEU A 74 -8.03 2.20 13.10
C LEU A 74 -9.03 3.37 13.27
N GLU A 75 -10.34 3.11 13.16
CA GLU A 75 -11.37 4.13 13.35
C GLU A 75 -11.37 4.67 14.79
N SER A 76 -11.02 3.83 15.76
CA SER A 76 -10.96 4.18 17.19
C SER A 76 -9.87 5.21 17.56
N LEU A 77 -9.01 5.58 16.60
CA LEU A 77 -7.96 6.56 16.81
C LEU A 77 -8.41 7.99 16.53
N GLU A 78 -9.51 8.19 15.78
CA GLU A 78 -10.06 9.52 15.46
C GLU A 78 -9.03 10.52 14.86
N ILE A 79 -8.02 10.00 14.16
CA ILE A 79 -6.99 10.78 13.47
C ILE A 79 -6.99 10.45 11.96
N PRO A 80 -6.43 11.31 11.11
CA PRO A 80 -6.27 11.02 9.69
C PRO A 80 -5.39 9.80 9.44
N ILE A 81 -5.88 8.90 8.58
CA ILE A 81 -5.17 7.66 8.20
C ILE A 81 -5.14 7.52 6.69
N VAL A 82 -3.94 7.27 6.16
CA VAL A 82 -3.69 6.97 4.76
C VAL A 82 -3.22 5.53 4.65
N LEU A 83 -3.99 4.71 3.93
CA LEU A 83 -3.72 3.30 3.73
C LEU A 83 -3.07 3.04 2.37
N GLN A 84 -1.90 2.40 2.39
CA GLN A 84 -1.31 1.78 1.20
C GLN A 84 -1.97 0.42 0.99
N ASN A 85 -2.82 0.32 -0.03
CA ASN A 85 -3.60 -0.88 -0.32
C ASN A 85 -3.24 -1.46 -1.68
N TYR A 86 -3.00 -2.77 -1.72
CA TYR A 86 -2.60 -3.51 -2.92
C TYR A 86 -3.74 -4.27 -3.61
N LYS A 87 -4.88 -4.48 -2.92
CA LYS A 87 -6.02 -5.23 -3.45
C LYS A 87 -7.26 -4.34 -3.53
N ASP A 88 -7.88 -4.09 -2.39
CA ASP A 88 -9.14 -3.36 -2.30
C ASP A 88 -8.95 -1.98 -1.67
N ARG A 89 -9.73 -1.01 -2.14
CA ARG A 89 -9.75 0.32 -1.56
C ARG A 89 -10.60 0.30 -0.30
N SER A 90 -10.08 0.87 0.79
CA SER A 90 -10.89 1.10 1.98
C SER A 90 -11.94 2.18 1.67
N PRO A 91 -13.23 1.95 2.00
CA PRO A 91 -14.26 2.98 1.86
C PRO A 91 -14.21 4.02 2.99
N PHE A 92 -13.48 3.72 4.08
CA PHE A 92 -13.45 4.54 5.30
C PHE A 92 -12.21 5.43 5.40
N PHE A 93 -11.10 5.02 4.79
CA PHE A 93 -9.82 5.74 4.87
C PHE A 93 -9.33 6.23 3.52
N SER A 94 -8.43 7.22 3.54
CA SER A 94 -7.75 7.68 2.33
C SER A 94 -6.83 6.57 1.81
N ASN A 95 -6.82 6.34 0.49
CA ASN A 95 -6.07 5.26 -0.13
C ASN A 95 -4.89 5.79 -0.95
N LEU A 96 -3.70 5.25 -0.69
CA LEU A 96 -2.52 5.39 -1.53
C LEU A 96 -2.38 4.12 -2.38
N THR A 97 -2.96 4.15 -3.58
CA THR A 97 -3.03 2.99 -4.48
C THR A 97 -2.99 3.41 -5.95
N GLY A 98 -2.65 2.48 -6.83
CA GLY A 98 -2.60 2.72 -8.28
C GLY A 98 -3.91 2.36 -8.98
N ASP A 99 -4.02 2.73 -10.25
CA ASP A 99 -5.04 2.17 -11.15
C ASP A 99 -4.51 0.88 -11.78
N TYR A 100 -4.64 -0.23 -11.05
CA TYR A 100 -4.11 -1.53 -11.49
C TYR A 100 -4.76 -2.01 -12.80
N ILE A 101 -6.08 -1.88 -12.91
CA ILE A 101 -6.83 -2.32 -14.09
C ILE A 101 -6.55 -1.43 -15.31
N GLY A 102 -6.54 -0.11 -15.13
CA GLY A 102 -6.23 0.81 -16.22
C GLY A 102 -4.78 0.67 -16.69
N THR A 103 -3.84 0.50 -15.76
CA THR A 103 -2.42 0.27 -16.10
C THR A 103 -2.24 -1.06 -16.84
N GLY A 104 -2.87 -2.15 -16.36
CA GLY A 104 -2.86 -3.44 -17.02
C GLY A 104 -3.49 -3.39 -18.42
N THR A 105 -4.60 -2.67 -18.57
CA THR A 105 -5.27 -2.44 -19.85
C THR A 105 -4.37 -1.67 -20.81
N MET A 106 -3.68 -0.63 -20.33
CA MET A 106 -2.72 0.16 -21.11
C MET A 106 -1.57 -0.72 -21.62
N ALA A 107 -0.99 -1.55 -20.74
CA ALA A 107 0.07 -2.49 -21.10
C ALA A 107 -0.41 -3.54 -22.12
N ALA A 108 -1.56 -4.18 -21.88
CA ALA A 108 -2.13 -5.16 -22.80
C ALA A 108 -2.39 -4.56 -24.19
N ARG A 109 -3.00 -3.36 -24.25
CA ARG A 109 -3.24 -2.63 -25.51
C ARG A 109 -1.93 -2.35 -26.25
N PHE A 110 -0.86 -1.99 -25.55
CA PHE A 110 0.45 -1.72 -26.16
C PHE A 110 1.00 -2.93 -26.92
N PHE A 111 0.88 -4.13 -26.34
CA PHE A 111 1.38 -5.38 -26.95
C PHE A 111 0.42 -5.94 -28.01
N ILE A 112 -0.90 -5.92 -27.79
CA ILE A 112 -1.90 -6.37 -28.77
C ILE A 112 -1.78 -5.58 -30.07
N LYS A 113 -1.60 -4.25 -30.00
CA LYS A 113 -1.38 -3.39 -31.17
C LYS A 113 -0.15 -3.78 -31.99
N ARG A 114 0.82 -4.47 -31.38
CA ARG A 114 2.06 -4.98 -32.01
C ARG A 114 1.97 -6.45 -32.40
N ARG A 115 0.75 -7.02 -32.41
CA ARG A 115 0.47 -8.41 -32.82
C ARG A 115 1.10 -9.49 -31.93
N PHE A 116 1.51 -9.15 -30.71
CA PHE A 116 1.80 -10.19 -29.71
C PHE A 116 0.50 -10.92 -29.37
N ARG A 117 0.51 -12.26 -29.49
CA ARG A 117 -0.68 -13.12 -29.31
C ARG A 117 -0.61 -14.02 -28.08
N ASN A 118 0.60 -14.31 -27.61
CA ASN A 118 0.83 -15.15 -26.44
C ASN A 118 1.27 -14.26 -25.29
N PHE A 119 0.57 -14.35 -24.17
CA PHE A 119 0.85 -13.57 -22.97
C PHE A 119 1.18 -14.52 -21.81
N ALA A 120 2.12 -14.11 -20.97
CA ALA A 120 2.38 -14.72 -19.68
C ALA A 120 2.30 -13.62 -18.61
N PHE A 121 1.81 -13.98 -17.43
CA PHE A 121 1.71 -13.09 -16.29
C PHE A 121 2.59 -13.61 -15.16
N TYR A 122 3.27 -12.71 -14.46
CA TYR A 122 4.13 -13.02 -13.33
C TYR A 122 3.76 -12.10 -12.17
N ASP A 123 3.55 -12.68 -10.99
CA ASP A 123 3.21 -11.98 -9.76
C ASP A 123 3.89 -12.64 -8.55
N MET A 124 3.99 -11.91 -7.44
CA MET A 124 4.75 -12.29 -6.25
C MET A 124 4.15 -13.49 -5.51
N ILE A 125 2.84 -13.77 -5.68
CA ILE A 125 2.15 -14.90 -5.00
C ILE A 125 2.28 -16.22 -5.78
N PHE A 126 2.67 -16.18 -7.06
CA PHE A 126 2.86 -17.40 -7.86
C PHE A 126 4.27 -17.44 -8.50
N PRO A 127 5.29 -17.98 -7.79
CA PRO A 127 6.62 -18.11 -8.36
C PRO A 127 6.73 -19.22 -9.41
N LEU A 128 5.77 -20.15 -9.50
CA LEU A 128 5.84 -21.31 -10.39
C LEU A 128 4.45 -21.63 -10.97
N PHE A 129 4.21 -21.25 -12.23
CA PHE A 129 3.63 -22.10 -13.30
C PHE A 129 3.46 -21.25 -14.56
N LEU A 130 4.54 -21.16 -15.33
CA LEU A 130 4.47 -20.92 -16.76
C LEU A 130 3.95 -22.22 -17.40
N PHE A 131 2.68 -22.32 -17.76
CA PHE A 131 2.22 -23.23 -18.83
C PHE A 131 0.84 -22.83 -19.37
N LEU A 132 0.87 -22.35 -20.62
CA LEU A 132 -0.14 -22.48 -21.69
C LEU A 132 -1.62 -22.49 -21.27
N ALA A 133 -2.27 -21.33 -21.35
CA ALA A 133 -3.70 -21.28 -21.66
C ALA A 133 -3.92 -20.25 -22.77
N GLY A 134 -4.11 -20.76 -23.99
CA GLY A 134 -4.70 -19.98 -25.08
C GLY A 134 -6.10 -19.57 -24.65
N VAL A 135 -6.27 -18.31 -24.28
CA VAL A 135 -7.60 -17.71 -24.14
C VAL A 135 -7.99 -17.21 -25.53
N SER A 136 -8.71 -18.07 -26.25
CA SER A 136 -9.56 -17.69 -27.36
C SER A 136 -10.57 -16.64 -26.89
N MET A 137 -10.41 -15.40 -27.35
CA MET A 137 -11.49 -14.42 -27.29
C MET A 137 -12.56 -14.80 -28.33
N PRO A 138 -13.85 -14.85 -27.99
CA PRO A 138 -14.90 -14.89 -29.01
C PRO A 138 -14.95 -13.52 -29.70
N TYR A 139 -15.12 -13.57 -31.02
CA TYR A 139 -15.31 -12.42 -31.90
C TYR A 139 -16.55 -11.62 -31.53
#